data_AF-A0A7X5DH72-F1
#
_entry.id   AF-A0A7X5DH72-F1
#
_cell.length_a   1.000
_cell.length_b   1.000
_cell.length_c   1.000
_cell.angle_alpha   90.00
_cell.angle_beta   90.00
_cell.angle_gamma   90.00
#
_symmetry.space_group_name_H-M   'P 1'
#
loop_
_entity.id
_entity.type
_entity.pdbx_description
1 polymer ?
#
loop_
_entity_poly.entity_id
_entity_poly.type
_entity_poly.pdbx_seq_one_letter_code
_entity_poly.pdbx_strand_id
1 'polypeptide(L)'
;MDRDEAREAVVAAFEELGLLDHVEDHDHSVMTCYRCHTKLEPWESEQWFVAVDGLKEAAARVVEDGSIQFHPARWKQVYLDWLANLKDWCISRQLWWGHRIPMYYCDECGWEDASVDEIEVCPACGAPVRQDDDVLDTWFSSQLWPFATMGWTEEGMDAPQMRTAYPTQVLSTARDIMGLWVARMVMASMYCCDNTIPFEDVIIHP
;
A
#
# COMPACT_ATOMS: atom_id res chain seq x y z
N MET A 1 -7.99 -23.47 22.17
CA MET A 1 -9.28 -23.09 21.62
C MET A 1 -8.99 -22.15 20.46
N ASP A 2 -9.31 -22.57 19.24
CA ASP A 2 -9.28 -21.69 18.08
C ASP A 2 -10.52 -20.78 18.05
N ARG A 3 -10.61 -19.94 17.03
CA ARG A 3 -11.68 -18.95 16.89
C ARG A 3 -13.07 -19.57 16.70
N ASP A 4 -13.16 -20.67 15.97
CA ASP A 4 -14.43 -21.33 15.70
C ASP A 4 -14.87 -22.15 16.93
N GLU A 5 -13.94 -22.83 17.61
CA GLU A 5 -14.17 -23.47 18.91
C GLU A 5 -14.61 -22.45 19.97
N ALA A 6 -14.02 -21.26 19.99
CA ALA A 6 -14.38 -20.19 20.91
C ALA A 6 -15.82 -19.71 20.70
N ARG A 7 -16.25 -19.61 19.43
CA ARG A 7 -17.62 -19.22 19.09
C ARG A 7 -18.63 -20.23 19.63
N GLU A 8 -18.38 -21.52 19.45
CA GLU A 8 -19.27 -22.57 19.97
C GLU A 8 -19.35 -22.54 21.51
N ALA A 9 -18.20 -22.36 22.18
CA ALA A 9 -18.15 -22.26 23.64
C ALA A 9 -18.92 -21.04 24.18
N VAL A 10 -18.84 -19.89 23.50
CA VAL A 10 -19.60 -18.69 23.88
C VAL A 10 -21.10 -18.91 23.72
N VAL A 11 -21.56 -19.56 22.65
CA VAL A 11 -22.99 -19.86 22.45
C VAL A 11 -23.51 -20.78 23.56
N ALA A 12 -22.77 -21.85 23.90
CA ALA A 12 -23.14 -22.76 24.98
C ALA A 12 -23.24 -22.04 26.35
N ALA A 13 -22.30 -21.14 26.64
CA ALA A 13 -22.35 -20.35 27.88
C ALA A 13 -23.55 -19.40 27.92
N PHE A 14 -23.94 -18.80 26.79
CA PHE A 14 -25.13 -17.95 26.72
C PHE A 14 -26.42 -18.75 26.95
N GLU A 15 -26.50 -19.98 26.44
CA GLU A 15 -27.62 -20.88 26.67
C GLU A 15 -27.73 -21.28 28.15
N GLU A 16 -26.63 -21.68 28.78
CA GLU A 16 -26.59 -22.05 30.21
C GLU A 16 -27.04 -20.89 31.12
N LEU A 17 -26.68 -19.66 30.77
CA LEU A 17 -27.03 -18.46 31.52
C LEU A 17 -28.45 -17.94 31.21
N GLY A 18 -29.17 -18.53 30.26
CA GLY A 18 -30.49 -18.06 29.81
C GLY A 18 -30.44 -16.68 29.13
N LEU A 19 -29.30 -16.33 28.53
CA LEU A 19 -29.07 -15.08 27.81
C LEU A 19 -29.28 -15.22 26.29
N LEU A 20 -29.43 -16.45 25.80
CA LEU A 20 -29.67 -16.75 24.40
C LEU A 20 -31.17 -16.69 24.08
N ASP A 21 -31.58 -15.74 23.24
CA ASP A 21 -32.97 -15.61 22.78
C ASP A 21 -33.32 -16.65 21.71
N HIS A 22 -32.62 -16.61 20.56
CA HIS A 22 -32.76 -17.60 19.49
C HIS A 22 -31.49 -17.67 18.61
N VAL A 23 -31.38 -18.73 17.81
CA VAL A 23 -30.33 -18.93 16.81
C VAL A 23 -31.00 -19.13 15.45
N GLU A 24 -30.53 -18.41 14.44
CA GLU A 24 -31.00 -18.53 13.07
C GLU A 24 -29.83 -18.53 12.06
N ASP A 25 -30.06 -19.13 10.90
CA ASP A 25 -29.10 -19.13 9.80
C ASP A 25 -29.04 -17.75 9.14
N HIS A 26 -27.82 -17.23 8.92
CA HIS A 26 -27.60 -15.90 8.36
C HIS A 26 -26.61 -15.89 7.20
N ASP A 27 -27.12 -15.72 5.98
CA ASP A 27 -26.32 -15.58 4.77
C ASP A 27 -25.78 -14.14 4.63
N HIS A 28 -24.45 -14.01 4.62
CA HIS A 28 -23.76 -12.74 4.43
C HIS A 28 -22.39 -12.92 3.77
N SER A 29 -21.82 -11.82 3.29
CA SER A 29 -20.47 -11.83 2.71
C SER A 29 -19.40 -11.79 3.80
N VAL A 30 -18.53 -12.81 3.81
CA VAL A 30 -17.37 -12.89 4.72
C VAL A 30 -16.10 -12.58 3.94
N MET A 31 -15.32 -11.62 4.44
CA MET A 31 -14.04 -11.28 3.84
C MET A 31 -13.00 -12.37 4.12
N THR A 32 -12.25 -12.74 3.09
CA THR A 32 -11.18 -13.75 3.18
C THR A 32 -9.90 -13.21 2.57
N CYS A 33 -8.76 -13.73 3.04
CA CYS A 33 -7.47 -13.43 2.45
C CYS A 33 -7.46 -13.90 0.99
N TYR A 34 -7.14 -13.00 0.05
CA TYR A 34 -7.14 -13.33 -1.37
C TYR A 34 -6.11 -14.41 -1.75
N ARG A 35 -5.10 -14.69 -0.89
CA ARG A 35 -4.06 -15.70 -1.12
C ARG A 35 -4.38 -17.06 -0.49
N CYS A 36 -4.74 -17.09 0.79
CA CYS A 36 -4.94 -18.34 1.54
C CYS A 36 -6.41 -18.64 1.86
N HIS A 37 -7.33 -17.73 1.52
CA HIS A 37 -8.77 -17.86 1.72
C HIS A 37 -9.23 -18.02 3.18
N THR A 38 -8.33 -17.82 4.15
CA THR A 38 -8.69 -17.76 5.57
C THR A 38 -9.54 -16.52 5.83
N LYS A 39 -10.55 -16.64 6.71
CA LYS A 39 -11.41 -15.52 7.13
C LYS A 39 -10.55 -14.43 7.77
N LEU A 40 -10.73 -13.19 7.31
CA LEU A 40 -10.00 -12.05 7.85
C LEU A 40 -10.66 -11.56 9.15
N GLU A 41 -9.84 -11.12 10.09
CA GLU A 41 -10.26 -10.54 11.36
C GLU A 41 -9.59 -9.19 11.55
N PRO A 42 -10.36 -8.13 11.88
CA PRO A 42 -9.77 -6.87 12.28
C PRO A 42 -8.97 -7.06 13.57
N TRP A 43 -7.74 -6.57 13.57
CA TRP A 43 -6.86 -6.59 14.73
C TRP A 43 -6.18 -5.23 14.85
N GLU A 44 -6.08 -4.70 16.07
CA GLU A 44 -5.37 -3.45 16.36
C GLU A 44 -3.88 -3.75 16.54
N SER A 45 -3.05 -3.20 15.65
CA SER A 45 -1.60 -3.37 15.63
C SER A 45 -0.94 -2.05 15.25
N GLU A 46 0.24 -1.78 15.81
CA GLU A 46 1.10 -0.68 15.37
C GLU A 46 1.64 -1.02 13.97
N GLN A 47 1.43 -0.12 13.01
CA GLN A 47 1.75 -0.34 11.60
C GLN A 47 2.18 0.98 10.93
N TRP A 48 2.89 0.86 9.82
CA TRP A 48 3.30 1.99 8.99
C TRP A 48 2.24 2.34 7.96
N PHE A 49 1.88 3.63 7.92
CA PHE A 49 0.89 4.15 6.98
C PHE A 49 1.45 5.28 6.14
N VAL A 50 1.09 5.29 4.86
CA VAL A 50 1.23 6.48 4.01
C VAL A 50 -0.06 7.30 4.12
N ALA A 51 0.07 8.58 4.46
CA ALA A 51 -1.02 9.55 4.45
C ALA A 51 -1.41 9.87 2.99
N VAL A 52 -2.39 9.15 2.45
CA VAL A 52 -2.63 9.18 1.00
C VAL A 52 -3.40 10.43 0.58
N ASP A 53 -4.13 11.07 1.49
CA ASP A 53 -4.90 12.29 1.18
C ASP A 53 -4.03 13.40 0.57
N GLY A 54 -2.77 13.53 0.99
CA GLY A 54 -1.83 14.50 0.42
C GLY A 54 -1.34 14.18 -1.01
N LEU A 55 -1.62 12.98 -1.54
CA LEU A 55 -1.12 12.51 -2.83
C LEU A 55 -2.21 12.45 -3.91
N LYS A 56 -3.48 12.25 -3.51
CA LYS A 56 -4.58 11.98 -4.45
C LYS A 56 -4.93 13.16 -5.33
N GLU A 57 -4.82 14.38 -4.83
CA GLU A 57 -5.25 15.58 -5.56
C GLU A 57 -4.47 15.74 -6.87
N ALA A 58 -3.15 15.64 -6.82
CA ALA A 58 -2.31 15.71 -8.01
C ALA A 58 -2.60 14.56 -8.97
N ALA A 59 -2.82 13.35 -8.44
CA ALA A 59 -3.13 12.16 -9.22
C ALA A 59 -4.53 12.17 -9.87
N ALA A 60 -5.50 12.84 -9.26
CA ALA A 60 -6.83 13.07 -9.82
C ALA A 60 -6.75 14.13 -10.92
N ARG A 61 -6.09 15.27 -10.65
CA ARG A 61 -5.99 16.41 -11.56
C ARG A 61 -5.48 16.02 -12.95
N VAL A 62 -4.38 15.26 -13.01
CA VAL A 62 -3.77 14.85 -14.30
C VAL A 62 -4.65 13.90 -15.12
N VAL A 63 -5.60 13.22 -14.47
CA VAL A 63 -6.60 12.40 -15.16
C VAL A 63 -7.81 13.24 -15.56
N GLU A 64 -8.20 14.22 -14.72
CA GLU A 64 -9.29 15.15 -14.99
C GLU A 64 -9.01 16.06 -16.18
N ASP A 65 -7.82 16.65 -16.23
CA ASP A 65 -7.37 17.57 -17.29
C ASP A 65 -6.99 16.87 -18.61
N GLY A 66 -6.87 15.53 -18.59
CA GLY A 66 -6.59 14.72 -19.77
C GLY A 66 -5.12 14.52 -20.09
N SER A 67 -4.21 14.90 -19.18
CA SER A 67 -2.78 14.56 -19.26
C SER A 67 -2.54 13.05 -19.25
N ILE A 68 -3.38 12.32 -18.50
CA ILE A 68 -3.48 10.86 -18.54
C ILE A 68 -4.83 10.45 -19.11
N GLN A 69 -4.81 9.59 -20.14
CA GLN A 69 -6.00 9.13 -20.85
C GLN A 69 -6.20 7.63 -20.66
N PHE A 70 -7.41 7.24 -20.25
CA PHE A 70 -7.77 5.83 -20.08
C PHE A 70 -8.46 5.26 -21.31
N HIS A 71 -8.13 4.03 -21.65
CA HIS A 71 -8.67 3.29 -22.78
C HIS A 71 -9.18 1.92 -22.32
N PRO A 72 -10.50 1.64 -22.38
CA PRO A 72 -11.59 2.55 -22.77
C PRO A 72 -11.83 3.71 -21.78
N ALA A 73 -12.34 4.83 -22.28
CA ALA A 73 -12.56 6.07 -21.53
C ALA A 73 -13.37 5.93 -20.23
N ARG A 74 -14.24 4.92 -20.13
CA ARG A 74 -15.03 4.65 -18.91
C ARG A 74 -14.18 4.42 -17.66
N TRP A 75 -12.94 3.97 -17.81
CA TRP A 75 -12.05 3.69 -16.67
C TRP A 75 -11.57 4.95 -15.96
N LYS A 76 -11.60 6.11 -16.63
CA LYS A 76 -11.34 7.41 -15.99
C LYS A 76 -12.23 7.61 -14.76
N GLN A 77 -13.54 7.39 -14.88
CA GLN A 77 -14.45 7.61 -13.75
C GLN A 77 -14.19 6.60 -12.62
N VAL A 78 -13.97 5.33 -12.96
CA VAL A 78 -13.69 4.29 -11.96
C VAL A 78 -12.39 4.59 -11.18
N TYR A 79 -11.37 5.10 -11.86
CA TYR A 79 -10.13 5.55 -11.23
C TYR A 79 -10.36 6.72 -10.26
N LEU A 80 -11.11 7.74 -10.68
CA LEU A 80 -11.40 8.92 -9.86
C LEU A 80 -12.27 8.56 -8.64
N ASP A 81 -13.30 7.72 -8.84
CA ASP A 81 -14.16 7.24 -7.75
C ASP A 81 -13.35 6.43 -6.73
N TRP A 82 -12.40 5.62 -7.19
CA TRP A 82 -11.51 4.86 -6.32
C TRP A 82 -10.58 5.78 -5.51
N LEU A 83 -9.95 6.77 -6.16
CA LEU A 83 -9.11 7.75 -5.48
C LEU A 83 -9.89 8.52 -4.40
N ALA A 84 -11.11 8.96 -4.70
CA ALA A 84 -11.93 9.74 -3.79
C ALA A 84 -12.27 8.99 -2.48
N ASN A 85 -12.39 7.65 -2.54
CA ASN A 85 -12.74 6.81 -1.39
C ASN A 85 -11.54 6.15 -0.70
N LEU A 86 -10.34 6.36 -1.24
CA LEU A 86 -9.14 5.71 -0.76
C LEU A 86 -8.85 6.10 0.70
N LYS A 87 -8.32 5.17 1.49
CA LYS A 87 -7.88 5.42 2.87
C LYS A 87 -6.36 5.46 2.94
N ASP A 88 -5.85 5.87 4.10
CA ASP A 88 -4.43 5.74 4.40
C ASP A 88 -3.97 4.30 4.20
N TRP A 89 -2.80 4.17 3.58
CA TRP A 89 -2.35 2.90 3.08
C TRP A 89 -1.38 2.28 4.09
N CYS A 90 -1.80 1.19 4.70
CA CYS A 90 -0.91 0.34 5.50
C CYS A 90 0.15 -0.29 4.59
N ILE A 91 1.41 0.13 4.75
CA ILE A 91 2.55 -0.30 3.93
C ILE A 91 3.44 -1.32 4.63
N SER A 92 3.31 -1.54 5.93
CA SER A 92 4.05 -2.58 6.66
C SER A 92 3.43 -3.96 6.52
N ARG A 93 4.26 -5.00 6.48
CA ARG A 93 3.86 -6.40 6.37
C ARG A 93 4.75 -7.25 7.28
N GLN A 94 4.13 -8.10 8.08
CA GLN A 94 4.81 -9.10 8.93
C GLN A 94 5.13 -10.34 8.08
N LEU A 95 5.92 -10.14 7.02
CA LEU A 95 6.32 -11.17 6.06
C LEU A 95 7.84 -11.29 6.03
N TRP A 96 8.33 -12.48 5.69
CA TRP A 96 9.76 -12.74 5.52
C TRP A 96 10.33 -12.17 4.22
N TRP A 97 9.48 -11.98 3.20
CA TRP A 97 9.88 -11.54 1.88
C TRP A 97 9.40 -10.12 1.60
N GLY A 98 10.36 -9.22 1.40
CA GLY A 98 10.13 -7.83 1.02
C GLY A 98 11.34 -6.97 1.37
N HIS A 99 11.25 -5.67 1.04
CA HIS A 99 12.26 -4.71 1.46
C HIS A 99 12.02 -4.37 2.93
N ARG A 100 13.00 -4.56 3.81
CA ARG A 100 12.87 -4.16 5.22
C ARG A 100 12.61 -2.67 5.32
N ILE A 101 11.71 -2.28 6.22
CA ILE A 101 11.44 -0.87 6.49
C ILE A 101 12.73 -0.24 7.04
N PRO A 102 13.19 0.88 6.49
CA PRO A 102 14.48 1.49 6.86
C PRO A 102 14.39 2.29 8.17
N MET A 103 13.54 1.90 9.12
CA MET A 103 13.41 2.54 10.43
C MET A 103 14.28 1.83 11.45
N TYR A 104 14.97 2.60 12.29
CA TYR A 104 15.82 2.10 13.37
C TYR A 104 15.32 2.59 14.72
N TYR A 105 15.51 1.77 15.75
CA TYR A 105 15.06 2.03 17.11
C TYR A 105 16.19 1.75 18.11
N CYS A 106 16.34 2.62 19.10
CA CYS A 106 17.18 2.41 20.26
C CYS A 106 16.31 2.11 21.48
N ASP A 107 16.35 0.86 21.95
CA ASP A 107 15.55 0.43 23.10
C ASP A 107 16.04 1.01 24.45
N GLU A 108 17.25 1.59 24.51
CA GLU A 108 17.79 2.20 25.73
C GLU A 108 17.33 3.65 25.95
N CYS A 109 17.36 4.48 24.92
CA CYS A 109 17.04 5.91 25.04
C CYS A 109 15.80 6.35 24.26
N GLY A 110 15.16 5.46 23.50
CA GLY A 110 13.97 5.74 22.70
C GLY A 110 14.23 6.57 21.45
N TRP A 111 15.49 6.68 20.99
CA TRP A 111 15.77 7.30 19.70
C TRP A 111 15.25 6.41 18.58
N GLU A 112 14.63 7.02 17.58
CA GLU A 112 14.15 6.34 16.38
C GLU A 112 14.31 7.27 15.17
N ASP A 113 14.75 6.73 14.05
CA ASP A 113 14.84 7.47 12.78
C ASP A 113 14.91 6.53 11.58
N ALA A 114 14.57 7.05 10.40
CA ALA A 114 14.71 6.35 9.14
C ALA A 114 16.09 6.64 8.50
N SER A 115 16.73 5.62 7.91
CA SER A 115 18.05 5.78 7.28
C SER A 115 18.22 4.91 6.04
N VAL A 116 18.84 5.51 5.02
CA VAL A 116 19.27 4.79 3.80
C VAL A 116 20.49 3.92 4.10
N ASP A 117 21.38 4.42 4.97
CA ASP A 117 22.56 3.69 5.42
C ASP A 117 22.23 2.81 6.63
N GLU A 118 22.99 1.73 6.79
CA GLU A 118 22.89 0.86 7.96
C GLU A 118 23.37 1.58 9.22
N ILE A 119 22.57 1.51 10.28
CA ILE A 119 22.89 2.06 11.59
C ILE A 119 23.02 0.89 12.56
N GLU A 120 24.21 0.71 13.13
CA GLU A 120 24.46 -0.32 14.16
C GLU A 120 24.44 0.26 15.58
N VAL A 121 24.73 1.56 15.71
CA VAL A 121 24.90 2.26 16.99
C VAL A 121 24.07 3.54 17.02
N CYS A 122 23.34 3.75 18.11
CA CYS A 122 22.48 4.89 18.34
C CYS A 122 23.31 6.19 18.33
N PRO A 123 22.96 7.18 17.49
CA PRO A 123 23.69 8.45 17.42
C PRO A 123 23.49 9.32 18.68
N ALA A 124 22.47 9.04 19.50
CA ALA A 124 22.16 9.81 20.70
C ALA A 124 22.90 9.30 21.96
N CYS A 125 22.98 7.98 22.16
CA CYS A 125 23.50 7.40 23.41
C CYS A 125 24.64 6.39 23.23
N GLY A 126 24.94 5.93 22.00
CA GLY A 126 25.99 4.95 21.74
C GLY A 126 25.62 3.49 22.00
N ALA A 127 24.37 3.20 22.36
CA ALA A 127 23.87 1.83 22.50
C ALA A 127 23.60 1.17 21.14
N PRO A 128 23.50 -0.16 21.05
CA PRO A 128 23.04 -0.84 19.84
C PRO A 128 21.63 -0.39 19.42
N VAL A 129 21.35 -0.41 18.12
CA VAL A 129 20.00 -0.20 17.57
C VAL A 129 19.50 -1.46 16.88
N ARG A 130 18.18 -1.57 16.74
CA ARG A 130 17.52 -2.57 15.90
C ARG A 130 16.80 -1.89 14.74
N GLN A 131 16.87 -2.48 13.57
CA GLN A 131 16.01 -2.10 12.45
C GLN A 131 14.62 -2.72 12.63
N ASP A 132 13.57 -2.07 12.09
CA ASP A 132 12.23 -2.63 11.99
C ASP A 132 12.25 -4.01 11.29
N ASP A 133 11.54 -4.97 11.86
CA ASP A 133 11.46 -6.34 11.34
C ASP A 133 10.40 -6.48 10.24
N ASP A 134 9.49 -5.51 10.12
CA ASP A 134 8.51 -5.48 9.05
C ASP A 134 9.14 -5.19 7.69
N VAL A 135 8.49 -5.71 6.65
CA VAL A 135 8.82 -5.42 5.26
C VAL A 135 7.76 -4.56 4.61
N LEU A 136 8.16 -3.80 3.59
CA LEU A 136 7.27 -3.00 2.78
C LEU A 136 6.35 -3.88 1.91
N ASP A 137 5.11 -3.42 1.75
CA ASP A 137 4.14 -3.97 0.83
C ASP A 137 4.73 -4.09 -0.58
N THR A 138 4.45 -5.19 -1.29
CA THR A 138 4.91 -5.38 -2.68
C THR A 138 4.43 -4.26 -3.59
N TRP A 139 3.24 -3.70 -3.33
CA TRP A 139 2.74 -2.55 -4.08
C TRP A 139 3.53 -1.26 -3.81
N PHE A 140 4.22 -1.16 -2.67
CA PHE A 140 5.05 -0.02 -2.32
C PHE A 140 6.31 0.08 -3.16
N SER A 141 6.96 -1.05 -3.50
CA SER A 141 8.04 -1.04 -4.48
C SER A 141 7.52 -0.97 -5.91
N SER A 142 6.42 -1.67 -6.21
CA SER A 142 5.86 -1.72 -7.57
C SER A 142 5.39 -0.37 -8.10
N GLN A 143 4.98 0.56 -7.23
CA GLN A 143 4.59 1.91 -7.63
C GLN A 143 5.75 2.74 -8.20
N LEU A 144 6.99 2.38 -7.86
CA LEU A 144 8.20 3.11 -8.28
C LEU A 144 8.65 2.69 -9.69
N TRP A 145 8.04 1.66 -10.26
CA TRP A 145 8.41 1.07 -11.56
C TRP A 145 8.67 2.08 -12.69
N PRO A 146 7.84 3.14 -12.89
CA PRO A 146 7.99 4.04 -14.03
C PRO A 146 9.30 4.84 -14.05
N PHE A 147 9.97 5.01 -12.90
CA PHE A 147 11.14 5.88 -12.78
C PHE A 147 12.33 5.21 -12.09
N ALA A 148 12.10 4.34 -11.10
CA ALA A 148 13.19 3.64 -10.40
C ALA A 148 14.00 2.72 -11.33
N THR A 149 13.39 2.23 -12.41
CA THR A 149 14.07 1.41 -13.42
C THR A 149 14.98 2.20 -14.36
N MET A 150 14.89 3.53 -14.34
CA MET A 150 15.55 4.44 -15.28
C MET A 150 16.73 5.20 -14.65
N GLY A 151 17.25 4.72 -13.52
CA GLY A 151 18.38 5.34 -12.80
C GLY A 151 17.98 6.50 -11.87
N TRP A 152 16.68 6.71 -11.63
CA TRP A 152 16.19 7.79 -10.77
C TRP A 152 16.75 7.74 -9.34
N THR A 153 17.03 6.56 -8.80
CA THR A 153 17.59 6.42 -7.44
C THR A 153 19.02 6.95 -7.32
N GLU A 154 19.75 7.09 -8.44
CA GLU A 154 21.15 7.53 -8.46
C GLU A 154 21.27 9.01 -8.87
N GLU A 155 20.60 9.39 -9.95
CA GLU A 155 20.74 10.71 -10.58
C GLU A 155 19.41 11.49 -10.64
N GLY A 156 18.34 10.99 -10.01
CA GLY A 156 17.03 11.64 -10.02
C GLY A 156 16.50 11.85 -11.44
N MET A 157 15.96 13.05 -11.69
CA MET A 157 15.45 13.43 -13.01
C MET A 157 16.55 13.64 -14.07
N ASP A 158 17.81 13.80 -13.66
CA ASP A 158 18.94 14.01 -14.58
C ASP A 158 19.48 12.70 -15.18
N ALA A 159 19.03 11.55 -14.65
CA ALA A 159 19.42 10.23 -15.16
C ALA A 159 19.21 10.17 -16.69
N PRO A 160 20.19 9.66 -17.47
CA PRO A 160 20.11 9.67 -18.92
C PRO A 160 18.82 9.01 -19.47
N GLN A 161 18.37 7.92 -18.86
CA GLN A 161 17.15 7.23 -19.29
C GLN A 161 15.89 8.03 -18.95
N MET A 162 15.81 8.62 -17.75
CA MET A 162 14.72 9.53 -17.37
C MET A 162 14.52 10.63 -18.40
N ARG A 163 15.60 11.35 -18.78
CA ARG A 163 15.53 12.45 -19.77
C ARG A 163 15.08 12.02 -21.16
N THR A 164 15.27 10.76 -21.52
CA THR A 164 14.96 10.26 -22.89
C THR A 164 13.65 9.51 -22.99
N ALA A 165 13.19 8.88 -21.92
CA ALA A 165 12.13 7.88 -21.96
C ALA A 165 10.99 8.12 -20.96
N TYR A 166 11.12 9.13 -20.09
CA TYR A 166 10.11 9.47 -19.09
C TYR A 166 9.54 10.89 -19.34
N PRO A 167 8.21 11.09 -19.34
CA PRO A 167 7.16 10.09 -19.09
C PRO A 167 7.08 9.03 -20.19
N THR A 168 6.60 7.84 -19.84
CA THR A 168 6.34 6.79 -20.83
C THR A 168 5.06 7.09 -21.62
N GLN A 169 4.87 6.50 -22.80
CA GLN A 169 3.67 6.80 -23.60
C GLN A 169 2.49 5.91 -23.21
N VAL A 170 2.70 4.62 -23.04
CA VAL A 170 1.59 3.65 -22.87
C VAL A 170 1.88 2.69 -21.71
N LEU A 171 0.92 2.58 -20.78
CA LEU A 171 0.80 1.48 -19.83
C LEU A 171 -0.34 0.56 -20.25
N SER A 172 -0.04 -0.71 -20.53
CA SER A 172 -1.03 -1.76 -20.78
C SER A 172 -1.16 -2.68 -19.58
N THR A 173 -2.36 -2.81 -19.01
CA THR A 173 -2.60 -3.59 -17.79
C THR A 173 -4.04 -4.11 -17.68
N ALA A 174 -4.27 -4.97 -16.70
CA ALA A 174 -5.59 -5.47 -16.35
C ALA A 174 -6.30 -4.57 -15.32
N ARG A 175 -7.64 -4.66 -15.29
CA ARG A 175 -8.53 -3.85 -14.44
C ARG A 175 -8.41 -4.12 -12.94
N ASP A 176 -7.98 -5.32 -12.57
CA ASP A 176 -7.87 -5.82 -11.19
C ASP A 176 -6.80 -5.09 -10.37
N ILE A 177 -5.76 -4.57 -11.03
CA ILE A 177 -4.66 -3.84 -10.38
C ILE A 177 -4.67 -2.34 -10.65
N MET A 178 -5.77 -1.79 -11.16
CA MET A 178 -5.87 -0.35 -11.45
C MET A 178 -5.71 0.52 -10.18
N GLY A 179 -6.38 0.15 -9.09
CA GLY A 179 -6.22 0.85 -7.81
C GLY A 179 -4.87 0.55 -7.14
N LEU A 180 -4.45 -0.73 -7.14
CA LEU A 180 -3.26 -1.19 -6.43
C LEU A 180 -1.95 -0.76 -7.11
N TRP A 181 -1.96 -0.57 -8.44
CA TRP A 181 -0.76 -0.30 -9.21
C TRP A 181 -0.83 1.02 -9.99
N VAL A 182 -1.81 1.19 -10.89
CA VAL A 182 -1.89 2.38 -11.76
C VAL A 182 -1.99 3.65 -10.92
N ALA A 183 -2.95 3.72 -9.98
CA ALA A 183 -3.11 4.89 -9.12
C ALA A 183 -1.90 5.15 -8.21
N ARG A 184 -1.24 4.08 -7.74
CA ARG A 184 -0.02 4.20 -6.92
C ARG A 184 1.14 4.76 -7.74
N MET A 185 1.33 4.27 -8.98
CA MET A 185 2.34 4.81 -9.89
C MET A 185 2.11 6.29 -10.18
N VAL A 186 0.87 6.70 -10.45
CA VAL A 186 0.56 8.13 -10.67
C VAL A 186 0.88 8.96 -9.43
N MET A 187 0.43 8.56 -8.25
CA MET A 187 0.74 9.28 -7.01
C MET A 187 2.23 9.38 -6.72
N ALA A 188 2.97 8.27 -6.82
CA ALA A 188 4.41 8.22 -6.57
C ALA A 188 5.17 9.08 -7.58
N SER A 189 4.80 9.01 -8.86
CA SER A 189 5.34 9.82 -9.94
C SER A 189 5.16 11.31 -9.68
N MET A 190 3.93 11.74 -9.36
CA MET A 190 3.64 13.14 -9.08
C MET A 190 4.41 13.67 -7.85
N TYR A 191 4.66 12.81 -6.87
CA TYR A 191 5.40 13.15 -5.66
C TYR A 191 6.93 13.18 -5.86
N CYS A 192 7.49 12.15 -6.51
CA CYS A 192 8.93 11.94 -6.61
C CYS A 192 9.58 12.59 -7.84
N CYS A 193 8.81 12.90 -8.89
CA CYS A 193 9.34 13.25 -10.21
C CYS A 193 8.88 14.64 -10.67
N ASP A 194 9.01 15.65 -9.81
CA ASP A 194 8.73 17.06 -10.12
C ASP A 194 7.33 17.30 -10.73
N ASN A 195 6.30 16.61 -10.22
CA ASN A 195 4.93 16.64 -10.76
C ASN A 195 4.80 16.14 -12.22
N THR A 196 5.69 15.26 -12.64
CA THR A 196 5.62 14.59 -13.95
C THR A 196 4.75 13.34 -13.86
N ILE A 197 3.87 13.14 -14.85
CA ILE A 197 3.05 11.92 -14.97
C ILE A 197 3.92 10.70 -15.32
N PRO A 198 3.52 9.47 -14.97
CA PRO A 198 4.33 8.29 -15.30
C PRO A 198 4.10 7.79 -16.73
N PHE A 199 2.90 7.99 -17.26
CA PHE A 199 2.44 7.55 -18.58
C PHE A 199 1.33 8.47 -19.11
N GLU A 200 1.25 8.64 -20.43
CA GLU A 200 0.19 9.40 -21.10
C GLU A 200 -1.10 8.57 -21.30
N ASP A 201 -0.98 7.34 -21.80
CA ASP A 201 -2.10 6.45 -22.12
C ASP A 201 -2.12 5.20 -21.22
N VAL A 202 -3.30 4.90 -20.66
CA VAL A 202 -3.54 3.68 -19.87
C VAL A 202 -4.54 2.78 -20.58
N ILE A 203 -4.04 1.66 -21.11
CA ILE A 203 -4.86 0.64 -21.76
C ILE A 203 -5.25 -0.41 -20.72
N ILE A 204 -6.55 -0.51 -20.46
CA ILE A 204 -7.13 -1.51 -19.57
C ILE A 204 -7.80 -2.61 -20.39
N HIS A 205 -7.18 -3.78 -20.41
CA HIS A 205 -7.75 -4.97 -21.03
C HIS A 205 -8.58 -5.80 -20.02
N PRO A 206 -9.46 -6.70 -20.51
CA PRO A 206 -10.26 -7.59 -19.67
C PRO A 206 -9.44 -8.43 -18.70
#